data_AF-A0A1T4SLY5-F1
#
_entry.id   AF-A0A1T4SLY5-F1
#
_cell.length_a   1.000
_cell.length_b   1.000
_cell.length_c   1.000
_cell.angle_alpha   90.00
_cell.angle_beta   90.00
_cell.angle_gamma   90.00
#
_symmetry.space_group_name_H-M   'P 1'
#
loop_
_entity.id
_entity.type
_entity.pdbx_description
1 polymer ?
#
loop_
_entity_poly.entity_id
_entity_poly.type
_entity_poly.pdbx_seq_one_letter_code
_entity_poly.pdbx_strand_id
1 'polypeptide(L)'
;MASPLPSFDVLMELAQNHPEELEQIRIQLSQEILDDATPRLKQRLEGLNFRMNMERQRAKNPLQCCIRITALMHDSFDRMRTELTTLVEPCPPKLKSIELDSAANQQHISVTDPDSNIIPLFKHTAEPK
;
A
#
# COMPACT_ATOMS: atom_id res chain seq x y z
N MET A 1 -22.68 11.03 1.69
CA MET A 1 -22.11 11.00 3.06
C MET A 1 -22.25 9.56 3.54
N ALA A 2 -21.15 8.90 3.91
CA ALA A 2 -21.18 7.50 4.33
C ALA A 2 -22.05 7.30 5.58
N SER A 3 -22.80 6.20 5.59
CA SER A 3 -23.61 5.74 6.72
C SER A 3 -22.75 5.57 7.97
N PRO A 4 -23.29 5.84 9.17
CA PRO A 4 -22.53 5.72 10.41
C PRO A 4 -22.10 4.27 10.63
N LEU A 5 -20.82 4.09 10.99
CA LEU A 5 -20.25 2.78 11.30
C LEU A 5 -20.89 2.22 12.59
N PRO A 6 -21.27 0.92 12.63
CA PRO A 6 -21.73 0.27 13.85
C PRO A 6 -20.68 0.31 14.96
N SER A 7 -21.12 0.15 16.22
CA SER A 7 -20.20 0.08 17.36
C SER A 7 -19.22 -1.10 17.24
N PHE A 8 -18.06 -0.98 17.90
CA PHE A 8 -17.03 -2.03 17.88
C PHE A 8 -17.54 -3.38 18.37
N ASP A 9 -18.34 -3.41 19.44
CA ASP A 9 -18.86 -4.66 20.01
C ASP A 9 -19.73 -5.41 19.01
N VAL A 10 -20.57 -4.69 18.25
CA VAL A 10 -21.38 -5.26 17.17
C VAL A 10 -20.50 -5.80 16.05
N LEU A 11 -19.47 -5.06 15.63
CA LEU A 11 -18.55 -5.52 14.58
C LEU A 11 -17.75 -6.76 15.03
N MET A 12 -17.38 -6.84 16.31
CA MET A 12 -16.69 -7.99 16.89
C MET A 12 -17.60 -9.22 16.91
N GLU A 13 -18.87 -9.06 17.31
CA GLU A 13 -19.86 -10.14 17.29
C GLU A 13 -20.08 -10.66 15.86
N LEU A 14 -20.24 -9.76 14.88
CA LEU A 14 -20.38 -10.12 13.47
C LEU A 14 -19.14 -10.85 12.95
N ALA A 15 -17.93 -10.41 13.32
CA ALA A 15 -16.69 -11.09 12.90
C ALA A 15 -16.59 -12.53 13.41
N GLN A 16 -17.16 -12.83 14.58
CA GLN A 16 -17.10 -14.15 15.20
C GLN A 16 -18.23 -15.07 14.72
N ASN A 17 -19.45 -14.53 14.61
CA ASN A 17 -20.66 -15.32 14.42
C ASN A 17 -21.25 -15.21 13.01
N HIS A 18 -21.08 -14.06 12.34
CA HIS A 18 -21.73 -13.73 11.07
C HIS A 18 -20.76 -13.03 10.09
N PRO A 19 -19.67 -13.70 9.65
CA PRO A 19 -18.63 -13.07 8.84
C PRO A 19 -19.13 -12.57 7.47
N GLU A 20 -20.18 -13.18 6.92
CA GLU A 20 -20.80 -12.72 5.67
C GLU A 20 -21.52 -11.38 5.83
N GLU A 21 -22.22 -11.17 6.94
CA GLU A 21 -22.92 -9.91 7.24
C GLU A 21 -21.91 -8.77 7.44
N LEU A 22 -20.79 -9.05 8.11
CA LEU A 22 -19.69 -8.09 8.23
C LEU A 22 -19.14 -7.68 6.86
N GLU A 23 -18.99 -8.64 5.94
CA GLU A 23 -18.50 -8.37 4.59
C GLU A 23 -19.53 -7.56 3.77
N GLN A 24 -20.84 -7.78 3.96
CA GLN A 24 -21.89 -6.96 3.36
C GLN A 24 -21.82 -5.50 3.83
N ILE A 25 -21.66 -5.26 5.13
CA ILE A 25 -21.48 -3.91 5.69
C ILE A 25 -20.26 -3.24 5.04
N ARG A 26 -19.14 -3.96 4.92
CA ARG A 26 -17.94 -3.43 4.25
C ARG A 26 -18.21 -3.04 2.79
N ILE A 27 -18.88 -3.90 2.03
CA ILE A 27 -19.21 -3.64 0.62
C ILE A 27 -20.11 -2.41 0.52
N GLN A 28 -21.15 -2.32 1.35
CA GLN A 28 -22.07 -1.18 1.38
C GLN A 28 -21.33 0.13 1.64
N LEU A 29 -20.54 0.20 2.73
CA LEU A 29 -19.79 1.40 3.08
C LEU A 29 -18.77 1.79 1.99
N SER A 30 -18.17 0.79 1.34
CA SER A 30 -17.25 1.03 0.23
C SER A 30 -17.97 1.61 -1.00
N GLN A 31 -19.19 1.14 -1.28
CA GLN A 31 -20.00 1.61 -2.39
C GLN A 31 -20.50 3.04 -2.15
N GLU A 32 -20.92 3.37 -0.92
CA GLU A 32 -21.32 4.73 -0.55
C GLU A 32 -20.19 5.74 -0.79
N ILE A 33 -18.94 5.37 -0.48
CA ILE A 33 -17.75 6.20 -0.77
C ILE A 33 -17.54 6.38 -2.29
N LEU A 34 -17.77 5.33 -3.07
CA LEU A 34 -17.64 5.38 -4.54
C LEU A 34 -18.74 6.23 -5.18
N ASP A 35 -19.94 6.22 -4.62
CA ASP A 35 -21.08 6.98 -5.14
C ASP A 35 -21.01 8.46 -4.76
N ASP A 36 -20.40 8.79 -3.62
CA ASP A 36 -20.09 10.18 -3.23
C ASP A 36 -18.96 10.82 -4.06
N ALA A 37 -18.17 10.02 -4.79
CA ALA A 37 -17.00 10.51 -5.50
C ALA A 37 -17.35 11.37 -6.74
N THR A 38 -16.56 12.42 -6.98
CA THR A 38 -16.70 13.22 -8.21
C THR A 38 -16.42 12.37 -9.47
N PRO A 39 -17.04 12.67 -10.63
CA PRO A 39 -16.89 11.85 -11.83
C PRO A 39 -15.43 11.65 -12.28
N ARG A 40 -14.58 12.66 -12.05
CA ARG A 40 -13.14 12.61 -12.37
C ARG A 40 -12.39 11.59 -11.51
N LEU A 41 -12.81 11.39 -10.26
CA LEU A 41 -12.13 10.50 -9.30
C LEU A 41 -12.77 9.10 -9.26
N LYS A 42 -14.05 8.97 -9.62
CA LYS A 42 -14.83 7.74 -9.52
C LYS A 42 -14.14 6.55 -10.18
N GLN A 43 -13.74 6.68 -11.46
CA GLN A 43 -13.06 5.59 -12.20
C GLN A 43 -11.77 5.12 -11.52
N ARG A 44 -10.97 6.06 -10.99
CA ARG A 44 -9.73 5.71 -10.28
C ARG A 44 -10.01 5.01 -8.96
N LEU A 45 -11.01 5.47 -8.21
CA LEU A 45 -11.40 4.88 -6.93
C LEU A 45 -11.98 3.47 -7.11
N GLU A 46 -12.78 3.24 -8.15
CA GLU A 46 -13.29 1.90 -8.50
C GLU A 46 -12.15 0.92 -8.78
N GLY A 47 -11.17 1.34 -9.59
CA GLY A 47 -9.97 0.53 -9.85
C GLY A 47 -9.16 0.23 -8.59
N LEU A 48 -9.05 1.20 -7.67
CA LEU A 48 -8.38 0.99 -6.38
C LEU A 48 -9.16 0.02 -5.48
N ASN A 49 -10.48 0.18 -5.39
CA ASN A 49 -11.37 -0.71 -4.64
C ASN A 49 -11.26 -2.15 -5.17
N PHE A 50 -11.28 -2.32 -6.49
CA PHE A 50 -11.04 -3.61 -7.13
C PHE A 50 -9.69 -4.22 -6.73
N ARG A 51 -8.60 -3.44 -6.79
CA ARG A 51 -7.26 -3.92 -6.39
C ARG A 51 -7.22 -4.38 -4.93
N MET A 52 -7.83 -3.62 -4.01
CA MET A 52 -7.90 -4.01 -2.59
C MET A 52 -8.72 -5.28 -2.39
N ASN A 53 -9.85 -5.41 -3.08
CA ASN A 53 -10.68 -6.63 -3.03
C ASN A 53 -9.92 -7.84 -3.56
N MET A 54 -9.16 -7.69 -4.65
CA MET A 54 -8.31 -8.76 -5.17
C MET A 54 -7.23 -9.17 -4.17
N GLU A 55 -6.61 -8.24 -3.45
CA GLU A 55 -5.64 -8.62 -2.42
C GLU A 55 -6.28 -9.31 -1.21
N ARG A 56 -7.52 -8.96 -0.86
CA ARG A 56 -8.30 -9.73 0.12
C ARG A 56 -8.52 -11.16 -0.33
N GLN A 57 -8.98 -11.37 -1.57
CA GLN A 57 -9.25 -12.69 -2.11
C GLN A 57 -7.99 -13.56 -2.24
N ARG A 58 -6.84 -12.96 -2.55
CA ARG A 58 -5.56 -13.67 -2.73
C ARG A 58 -4.80 -13.92 -1.43
N ALA A 59 -5.15 -13.23 -0.35
CA ALA A 59 -4.46 -13.37 0.92
C ALA A 59 -4.85 -14.69 1.62
N LYS A 60 -3.83 -15.40 2.13
CA LYS A 60 -4.03 -16.66 2.87
C LYS A 60 -4.55 -16.44 4.30
N ASN A 61 -4.40 -15.23 4.84
CA ASN A 61 -4.76 -14.85 6.21
C ASN A 61 -5.15 -13.36 6.24
N PRO A 62 -6.15 -12.94 7.06
CA PRO A 62 -6.53 -11.54 7.22
C PRO A 62 -5.37 -10.60 7.56
N LEU A 63 -4.41 -11.00 8.38
CA LEU A 63 -3.24 -10.17 8.72
C LEU A 63 -2.34 -9.92 7.50
N GLN A 64 -2.10 -10.96 6.69
CA GLN A 64 -1.36 -10.83 5.43
C GLN A 64 -2.07 -9.86 4.48
N CYS A 65 -3.40 -9.91 4.42
CA CYS A 65 -4.16 -8.94 3.66
C CYS A 65 -3.96 -7.50 4.18
N CYS A 66 -4.07 -7.29 5.50
CA CYS A 66 -3.86 -5.98 6.12
C CYS A 66 -2.48 -5.40 5.79
N ILE A 67 -1.43 -6.20 5.90
CA ILE A 67 -0.06 -5.77 5.57
C ILE A 67 0.03 -5.34 4.10
N ARG A 68 -0.53 -6.13 3.18
CA ARG A 68 -0.51 -5.81 1.74
C ARG A 68 -1.28 -4.53 1.42
N ILE A 69 -2.49 -4.38 1.95
CA ILE A 69 -3.30 -3.18 1.71
C ILE A 69 -2.60 -1.94 2.27
N THR A 70 -2.05 -2.02 3.48
CA THR A 70 -1.28 -0.91 4.07
C THR A 70 -0.06 -0.55 3.23
N ALA A 71 0.66 -1.54 2.69
CA ALA A 71 1.77 -1.28 1.76
C ALA A 71 1.32 -0.53 0.50
N LEU A 72 0.20 -0.92 -0.12
CA LEU A 72 -0.35 -0.21 -1.29
C LEU A 72 -0.70 1.25 -1.00
N MET A 73 -1.23 1.52 0.19
CA MET A 73 -1.54 2.89 0.64
C MET A 73 -0.24 3.68 0.86
N HIS A 74 0.75 3.07 1.51
CA HIS A 74 2.05 3.68 1.78
C HIS A 74 2.81 3.99 0.49
N ASP A 75 2.83 3.08 -0.49
CA ASP A 75 3.42 3.30 -1.81
C ASP A 75 2.81 4.53 -2.51
N SER A 76 1.50 4.72 -2.37
CA SER A 76 0.78 5.85 -2.96
C SER A 76 1.15 7.16 -2.26
N PHE A 77 1.28 7.12 -0.94
CA PHE A 77 1.73 8.26 -0.13
C PHE A 77 3.18 8.63 -0.44
N ASP A 78 4.09 7.65 -0.53
CA ASP A 78 5.49 7.89 -0.83
C ASP A 78 5.68 8.53 -2.19
N ARG A 79 4.96 8.04 -3.22
CA ARG A 79 4.95 8.69 -4.54
C ARG A 79 4.54 10.15 -4.45
N MET A 80 3.42 10.42 -3.78
CA MET A 80 2.94 11.79 -3.61
C MET A 80 3.98 12.64 -2.87
N ARG A 81 4.58 12.10 -1.80
CA ARG A 81 5.61 12.77 -1.02
C ARG A 81 6.83 13.10 -1.86
N THR A 82 7.34 12.15 -2.65
CA THR A 82 8.49 12.36 -3.55
C THR A 82 8.22 13.45 -4.59
N GLU A 83 7.05 13.43 -5.22
CA GLU A 83 6.65 14.47 -6.17
C GLU A 83 6.58 15.85 -5.49
N LEU A 84 5.95 15.94 -4.32
CA LEU A 84 5.87 17.19 -3.56
C LEU A 84 7.26 17.69 -3.12
N THR A 85 8.13 16.81 -2.64
CA THR A 85 9.51 17.17 -2.29
C THR A 85 10.26 17.71 -3.50
N THR A 86 10.12 17.08 -4.67
CA THR A 86 10.75 17.53 -5.92
C THR A 86 10.28 18.92 -6.34
N LEU A 87 9.01 19.26 -6.09
CA LEU A 87 8.45 20.58 -6.38
C LEU A 87 8.88 21.65 -5.37
N VAL A 88 9.17 21.26 -4.12
CA VAL A 88 9.56 22.17 -3.03
C VAL A 88 11.07 22.40 -3.00
N GLU A 89 11.87 21.42 -3.43
CA GLU A 89 13.31 21.59 -3.53
C GLU A 89 13.68 22.60 -4.63
N PRO A 90 14.49 23.63 -4.34
CA PRO A 90 15.10 24.44 -5.38
C PRO A 90 16.02 23.54 -6.21
N CYS A 91 15.73 23.42 -7.51
CA CYS A 91 16.48 22.64 -8.50
C CYS A 91 17.98 22.57 -8.16
N PRO A 92 18.55 21.37 -7.90
CA PRO A 92 19.98 21.26 -7.71
C PRO A 92 20.70 21.63 -9.02
N PRO A 93 21.82 22.38 -8.97
CA PRO A 93 22.60 22.66 -10.17
C PRO A 93 23.01 21.33 -10.80
N LYS A 94 22.67 21.12 -12.08
CA LYS A 94 23.16 19.99 -12.88
C LYS A 94 24.67 19.89 -12.72
N LEU A 95 25.17 18.86 -12.06
CA LEU A 95 26.61 18.64 -11.93
C LEU A 95 27.00 17.19 -12.27
N LYS A 96 27.54 17.14 -13.50
CA LYS A 96 28.60 16.29 -14.08
C LYS A 96 28.44 14.77 -14.08
N SER A 97 28.36 14.28 -15.32
CA SER A 97 28.85 12.98 -15.78
C SER A 97 30.06 12.51 -14.98
N ILE A 98 29.89 11.42 -14.24
CA ILE A 98 31.00 10.61 -13.78
C ILE A 98 31.17 9.50 -14.83
N GLU A 99 32.31 9.57 -15.51
CA GLU A 99 32.79 8.59 -16.47
C GLU A 99 32.94 7.22 -15.78
N LEU A 100 32.52 6.18 -16.50
CA LEU A 100 32.74 4.79 -16.13
C LEU A 100 34.26 4.52 -16.17
N ASP A 101 34.86 4.25 -15.02
CA ASP A 101 36.17 3.59 -14.98
C ASP A 101 36.20 2.47 -13.93
N SER A 102 36.39 1.27 -14.46
CA SER A 102 37.22 0.18 -13.94
C SER A 102 36.76 -0.66 -12.72
N ALA A 103 36.35 -1.89 -13.06
CA ALA A 103 36.82 -3.19 -12.56
C ALA A 103 36.78 -3.55 -11.06
N ALA A 104 36.28 -4.79 -10.86
CA ALA A 104 36.44 -5.70 -9.72
C ALA A 104 35.60 -5.43 -8.46
N ASN A 105 34.57 -6.26 -8.23
CA ASN A 105 34.73 -7.43 -7.36
C ASN A 105 33.44 -8.29 -7.37
N GLN A 106 33.57 -9.55 -7.79
CA GLN A 106 32.56 -10.58 -7.57
C GLN A 106 32.65 -11.04 -6.11
N GLN A 107 31.54 -11.03 -5.38
CA GLN A 107 31.35 -11.96 -4.27
C GLN A 107 29.99 -12.66 -4.41
N HIS A 108 30.11 -13.90 -4.84
CA HIS A 108 29.13 -14.96 -4.85
C HIS A 108 28.73 -15.34 -3.41
N ILE A 109 27.44 -15.27 -3.08
CA ILE A 109 26.85 -16.11 -2.03
C ILE A 109 25.54 -16.69 -2.59
N SER A 110 25.60 -17.95 -2.97
CA SER A 110 24.45 -18.84 -3.16
C SER A 110 23.94 -19.30 -1.79
N VAL A 111 22.71 -18.94 -1.43
CA VAL A 111 21.92 -19.69 -0.44
C VAL A 111 20.52 -19.90 -1.01
N THR A 112 20.22 -21.17 -1.26
CA THR A 112 18.91 -21.72 -1.56
C THR A 112 18.02 -21.66 -0.31
N ASP A 113 16.87 -20.99 -0.39
CA ASP A 113 15.65 -21.32 0.37
C ASP A 113 14.43 -20.62 -0.26
N PRO A 114 13.28 -21.31 -0.50
CA PRO A 114 12.18 -20.75 -1.28
C PRO A 114 11.11 -19.96 -0.49
N ASP A 115 11.23 -19.77 0.83
CA ASP A 115 10.08 -19.32 1.66
C ASP A 115 10.27 -18.04 2.50
N SER A 116 11.24 -17.17 2.20
CA SER A 116 11.41 -15.90 2.93
C SER A 116 11.35 -14.66 2.04
N ASN A 117 10.22 -14.46 1.34
CA ASN A 117 9.92 -13.18 0.70
C ASN A 117 9.03 -12.29 1.61
N ILE A 118 9.46 -12.10 2.86
CA ILE A 118 8.97 -11.01 3.71
C ILE A 118 9.80 -9.78 3.33
N ILE A 119 9.19 -8.88 2.56
CA ILE A 119 9.76 -7.56 2.25
C ILE A 119 10.09 -6.87 3.57
N PRO A 120 11.31 -6.32 3.75
CA PRO A 120 11.67 -5.63 4.98
C PRO A 120 10.82 -4.36 5.10
N LEU A 121 9.94 -4.37 6.08
CA LEU A 121 9.20 -3.21 6.54
C LEU A 121 10.24 -2.23 7.11
N PHE A 122 10.32 -1.03 6.53
CA PHE A 122 11.21 0.08 6.91
C PHE A 122 12.70 -0.13 6.59
N LYS A 123 13.13 0.29 5.40
CA LYS A 123 14.52 0.74 5.23
C LYS A 123 14.63 2.14 5.85
N HIS A 124 15.12 2.22 7.09
CA HIS A 124 15.54 3.48 7.67
C HIS A 124 16.69 4.06 6.83
N THR A 125 16.44 5.21 6.21
CA THR A 125 17.48 6.12 5.72
C THR A 125 18.34 6.57 6.91
N ALA A 126 19.59 6.13 6.94
CA ALA A 126 20.61 6.66 7.85
C ALA A 126 21.37 7.77 7.12
N GLU A 127 21.25 8.99 7.63
CA GLU A 127 22.07 10.16 7.26
C GLU A 127 23.53 9.97 7.70
N PRO A 128 24.55 10.39 6.93
CA PRO A 128 25.94 10.32 7.34
C PRO A 128 26.35 11.50 8.24
N LYS A 129 27.35 11.25 9.11
CA LYS A 129 27.92 12.18 10.09
C LYS A 129 29.15 12.90 9.55
#